data_AF-A0A8J2SFC9-F1
#
_entry.id   AF-A0A8J2SFC9-F1
#
_cell.length_a   1.000
_cell.length_b   1.000
_cell.length_c   1.000
_cell.angle_alpha   90.00
_cell.angle_beta   90.00
_cell.angle_gamma   90.00
#
_symmetry.space_group_name_H-M   'P 1'
#
loop_
_entity.id
_entity.type
_entity.pdbx_description
1 polymer ?
#
loop_
_entity_poly.entity_id
_entity_poly.type
_entity_poly.pdbx_seq_one_letter_code
_entity_poly.pdbx_strand_id
1 'polypeptide(L)'
;MGNTMNVAVISQVYQSNRQELLALKKKAEKDGKKTIHREGWEAAEVACSVDESDRDIHERLFTLYDKRGNDEVPSKPFLSGLATITNNTLEERIHIALEIWDEKGSGYLSQEDVQSCFVSMAKTCEYFGDDRMDFEQLEELVQSMFDTFDADLVDLKMKYRDRIADFAVHPIMEIYLGRQTMDG
;
A
#
# COMPACT_ATOMS: atom_id res chain seq x y z
N MET A 1 -1.59 -9.66 -27.84
CA MET A 1 -1.86 -9.78 -26.40
C MET A 1 -0.52 -9.71 -25.70
N GLY A 2 -0.07 -8.50 -25.37
CA GLY A 2 1.11 -8.37 -24.51
C GLY A 2 0.71 -8.86 -23.13
N ASN A 3 1.49 -9.76 -22.54
CA ASN A 3 1.41 -10.04 -21.11
C ASN A 3 1.78 -8.74 -20.39
N THR A 4 0.81 -7.88 -20.14
CA THR A 4 1.01 -6.73 -19.27
C THR A 4 1.15 -7.29 -17.87
N MET A 5 2.31 -7.05 -17.25
CA MET A 5 2.65 -7.53 -15.92
C MET A 5 1.94 -6.68 -14.84
N ASN A 6 0.61 -6.64 -14.91
CA ASN A 6 -0.24 -5.89 -14.00
C ASN A 6 -0.21 -6.49 -12.59
N VAL A 7 -0.78 -5.79 -11.61
CA VAL A 7 -0.74 -6.26 -10.23
C VAL A 7 -1.49 -7.59 -10.06
N ALA A 8 -2.49 -7.89 -10.91
CA ALA A 8 -3.15 -9.19 -10.91
C ALA A 8 -2.19 -10.36 -11.17
N VAL A 9 -1.22 -10.19 -12.07
CA VAL A 9 -0.19 -11.19 -12.37
C VAL A 9 0.89 -11.21 -11.27
N ILE A 10 1.32 -10.03 -10.81
CA ILE A 10 2.33 -9.92 -9.75
C ILE A 10 1.84 -10.58 -8.46
N SER A 11 0.59 -10.34 -8.05
CA SER A 11 0.06 -10.88 -6.80
C SER A 11 -0.01 -12.41 -6.78
N GLN A 12 -0.14 -13.07 -7.93
CA GLN A 12 -0.13 -14.54 -8.00
C GLN A 12 1.24 -15.15 -7.73
N VAL A 13 2.32 -14.43 -8.03
CA VAL A 13 3.70 -14.91 -7.85
C VAL A 13 4.36 -14.35 -6.59
N TYR A 14 3.83 -13.25 -6.06
CA TYR A 14 4.33 -12.59 -4.86
C TYR A 14 3.97 -13.38 -3.60
N GLN A 15 4.98 -13.82 -2.87
CA GLN A 15 4.80 -14.76 -1.75
C GLN A 15 4.70 -14.06 -0.39
N SER A 16 5.28 -12.87 -0.28
CA SER A 16 5.37 -12.13 0.97
C SER A 16 3.99 -11.73 1.49
N ASN A 17 3.72 -12.06 2.74
CA ASN A 17 2.45 -11.78 3.42
C ASN A 17 2.55 -10.59 4.37
N ARG A 18 1.42 -10.23 5.00
CA ARG A 18 1.32 -9.13 5.97
C ARG A 18 2.35 -9.22 7.09
N GLN A 19 2.57 -10.39 7.68
CA GLN A 19 3.49 -10.55 8.82
C GLN A 19 4.94 -10.31 8.39
N GLU A 20 5.31 -10.76 7.20
CA GLU A 20 6.64 -10.54 6.62
C GLU A 20 6.86 -9.06 6.32
N LEU A 21 5.91 -8.37 5.71
CA LEU A 21 6.00 -6.93 5.45
C LEU A 21 6.20 -6.12 6.75
N LEU A 22 5.45 -6.44 7.81
CA LEU A 22 5.60 -5.77 9.10
C LEU A 22 6.93 -6.11 9.79
N ALA A 23 7.43 -7.35 9.62
CA ALA A 23 8.73 -7.75 10.13
C ALA A 23 9.89 -7.04 9.40
N LEU A 24 9.79 -6.93 8.07
CA LEU A 24 10.73 -6.20 7.22
C LEU A 24 10.77 -4.73 7.61
N LYS A 25 9.60 -4.08 7.70
CA LYS A 25 9.47 -2.70 8.19
C LYS A 25 10.25 -2.50 9.49
N LYS A 26 9.97 -3.33 10.50
CA LYS A 26 10.58 -3.21 11.83
C LYS A 26 12.10 -3.37 11.81
N LYS A 27 12.64 -4.18 10.89
CA LYS A 27 14.10 -4.37 10.74
C LYS A 27 14.75 -3.26 9.91
N ALA A 28 14.08 -2.77 8.89
CA ALA A 28 14.62 -1.81 7.94
C ALA A 28 14.55 -0.36 8.46
N GLU A 29 13.55 -0.03 9.28
CA GLU A 29 13.45 1.26 9.94
C GLU A 29 14.52 1.41 11.03
N LYS A 30 15.48 2.32 10.81
CA LYS A 30 16.48 2.70 11.80
C LYS A 30 15.95 3.82 12.70
N ASP A 31 16.09 3.67 14.02
CA ASP A 31 15.96 4.73 15.04
C ASP A 31 14.78 5.70 14.87
N GLY A 32 13.58 5.20 14.56
CA GLY A 32 12.38 6.03 14.44
C GLY A 32 12.36 6.97 13.23
N LYS A 33 13.24 6.75 12.24
CA LYS A 33 13.18 7.45 10.95
C LYS A 33 11.96 6.97 10.16
N LYS A 34 11.28 7.93 9.51
CA LYS A 34 10.13 7.67 8.62
C LYS A 34 10.55 7.22 7.21
N THR A 35 11.78 6.76 7.06
CA THR A 35 12.42 6.42 5.79
C THR A 35 13.17 5.11 5.92
N ILE A 36 13.30 4.41 4.80
CA ILE A 36 14.03 3.15 4.68
C ILE A 36 15.15 3.38 3.67
N HIS A 37 16.38 3.09 4.07
CA HIS A 37 17.52 3.06 3.16
C HIS A 37 17.62 1.72 2.44
N ARG A 38 18.07 1.72 1.18
CA ARG A 38 18.18 0.52 0.33
C ARG A 38 19.00 -0.57 0.99
N GLU A 39 20.20 -0.24 1.46
CA GLU A 39 21.08 -1.16 2.19
C GLU A 39 20.38 -1.75 3.44
N GLY A 40 19.59 -0.95 4.14
CA GLY A 40 18.82 -1.41 5.31
C GLY A 40 17.68 -2.34 4.93
N TRP A 41 17.03 -2.11 3.79
CA TRP A 41 16.00 -2.96 3.23
C TRP A 41 16.57 -4.30 2.80
N GLU A 42 17.62 -4.31 1.99
CA GLU A 42 18.30 -5.54 1.53
C GLU A 42 18.78 -6.39 2.72
N ALA A 43 19.38 -5.75 3.73
CA ALA A 43 19.79 -6.45 4.95
C ALA A 43 18.59 -7.06 5.70
N ALA A 44 17.44 -6.38 5.72
CA ALA A 44 16.21 -6.89 6.32
C ALA A 44 15.65 -8.08 5.54
N GLU A 45 15.66 -8.02 4.20
CA GLU A 45 15.22 -9.11 3.33
C GLU A 45 16.05 -10.37 3.52
N VAL A 46 17.38 -10.23 3.57
CA VAL A 46 18.30 -11.34 3.88
C VAL A 46 18.01 -11.90 5.28
N ALA A 47 17.82 -11.03 6.28
CA ALA A 47 17.55 -11.45 7.65
C ALA A 47 16.17 -12.11 7.84
N CYS A 48 15.21 -11.81 6.98
CA CYS A 48 13.87 -12.41 6.95
C CYS A 48 13.76 -13.62 6.01
N SER A 49 14.83 -13.96 5.27
CA SER A 49 14.82 -15.03 4.26
C SER A 49 13.75 -14.84 3.19
N VAL A 50 13.57 -13.59 2.73
CA VAL A 50 12.64 -13.26 1.63
C VAL A 50 13.10 -13.95 0.34
N ASP A 51 12.14 -14.53 -0.40
CA ASP A 51 12.43 -15.21 -1.66
C ASP A 51 13.09 -14.26 -2.68
N GLU A 52 13.93 -14.81 -3.57
CA GLU A 52 14.57 -14.02 -4.61
C GLU A 52 13.56 -13.36 -5.55
N SER A 53 12.44 -14.04 -5.87
CA SER A 53 11.41 -13.45 -6.74
C SER A 53 10.73 -12.23 -6.12
N ASP A 54 10.52 -12.26 -4.80
CA ASP A 54 9.93 -11.13 -4.07
C ASP A 54 10.92 -9.97 -3.96
N ARG A 55 12.21 -10.27 -3.73
CA ARG A 55 13.29 -9.26 -3.68
C ARG A 55 13.40 -8.49 -5.00
N ASP A 56 13.30 -9.17 -6.14
CA ASP A 56 13.28 -8.51 -7.46
C ASP A 56 12.10 -7.54 -7.61
N ILE A 57 10.93 -7.90 -7.08
CA ILE A 57 9.73 -7.04 -7.09
C ILE A 57 9.91 -5.86 -6.12
N HIS A 58 10.47 -6.10 -4.94
CA HIS A 58 10.78 -5.07 -3.96
C HIS A 58 11.76 -4.04 -4.52
N GLU A 59 12.80 -4.46 -5.23
CA GLU A 59 13.79 -3.58 -5.87
C GLU A 59 13.15 -2.65 -6.92
N ARG A 60 12.23 -3.18 -7.71
CA ARG A 60 11.47 -2.40 -8.70
C ARG A 60 10.60 -1.35 -8.03
N LEU A 61 9.95 -1.71 -6.92
CA LEU A 61 9.18 -0.75 -6.12
C LEU A 61 10.07 0.24 -5.38
N PHE A 62 11.22 -0.17 -4.88
CA PHE A 62 12.16 0.74 -4.23
C PHE A 62 12.57 1.85 -5.21
N THR A 63 12.89 1.47 -6.44
CA THR A 63 13.18 2.40 -7.55
C THR A 63 12.00 3.35 -7.85
N LEU A 64 10.75 2.86 -7.80
CA LEU A 64 9.56 3.71 -7.96
C LEU A 64 9.47 4.80 -6.87
N TYR A 65 9.75 4.45 -5.62
CA TYR A 65 9.61 5.36 -4.48
C TYR A 65 10.85 6.21 -4.22
N ASP A 66 12.03 5.82 -4.70
CA ASP A 66 13.28 6.59 -4.61
C ASP A 66 13.32 7.70 -5.66
N LYS A 67 12.45 8.69 -5.48
CA LYS A 67 12.30 9.82 -6.41
C LYS A 67 13.55 10.68 -6.53
N ARG A 68 14.45 10.62 -5.56
CA ARG A 68 15.64 11.49 -5.48
C ARG A 68 16.91 10.76 -5.91
N GLY A 69 16.86 9.44 -6.09
CA GLY A 69 18.03 8.62 -6.40
C GLY A 69 19.06 8.65 -5.29
N ASN A 70 18.62 8.73 -4.03
CA ASN A 70 19.50 8.81 -2.86
C ASN A 70 19.47 7.53 -2.01
N ASP A 71 19.00 6.42 -2.58
CA ASP A 71 18.90 5.10 -1.94
C ASP A 71 18.06 5.14 -0.65
N GLU A 72 17.02 5.97 -0.65
CA GLU A 72 16.14 6.17 0.49
C GLU A 72 14.70 6.41 0.04
N VAL A 73 13.76 5.68 0.64
CA VAL A 73 12.33 5.79 0.35
C VAL A 73 11.53 6.15 1.60
N PRO A 74 10.41 6.87 1.46
CA PRO A 74 9.50 7.07 2.58
C PRO A 74 8.85 5.73 2.96
N SER A 75 8.94 5.36 4.24
CA SER A 75 8.54 4.02 4.74
C SER A 75 7.07 3.71 4.47
N LYS A 76 6.14 4.59 4.88
CA LYS A 76 4.69 4.34 4.74
C LYS A 76 4.25 4.19 3.28
N PRO A 77 4.62 5.10 2.34
CA PRO A 77 4.31 4.90 0.93
C PRO A 77 4.89 3.60 0.36
N PHE A 78 6.18 3.33 0.57
CA PHE A 78 6.82 2.14 0.01
C PHE A 78 6.14 0.83 0.48
N LEU A 79 5.91 0.70 1.78
CA LEU A 79 5.28 -0.50 2.36
C LEU A 79 3.80 -0.64 1.97
N SER A 80 3.06 0.47 1.86
CA SER A 80 1.66 0.41 1.36
C SER A 80 1.61 0.05 -0.13
N GLY A 81 2.64 0.40 -0.91
CA GLY A 81 2.83 -0.12 -2.26
C GLY A 81 3.01 -1.64 -2.24
N LEU A 82 3.90 -2.16 -1.40
CA LEU A 82 4.07 -3.62 -1.22
C LEU A 82 2.78 -4.33 -0.78
N ALA A 83 1.99 -3.72 0.11
CA ALA A 83 0.69 -4.26 0.50
C ALA A 83 -0.27 -4.44 -0.70
N THR A 84 -0.17 -3.55 -1.69
CA THR A 84 -1.02 -3.53 -2.90
C THR A 84 -0.82 -4.75 -3.79
N ILE A 85 0.37 -5.34 -3.76
CA ILE A 85 0.73 -6.50 -4.59
C ILE A 85 0.61 -7.83 -3.85
N THR A 86 0.15 -7.81 -2.60
CA THR A 86 -0.07 -9.06 -1.84
C THR A 86 -1.23 -9.87 -2.43
N ASN A 87 -1.12 -11.20 -2.36
CA ASN A 87 -2.16 -12.12 -2.80
C ASN A 87 -3.34 -12.20 -1.83
N ASN A 88 -4.03 -11.09 -1.63
CA ASN A 88 -5.17 -10.95 -0.73
C ASN A 88 -6.37 -10.32 -1.44
N THR A 89 -7.54 -10.34 -0.80
CA THR A 89 -8.70 -9.58 -1.27
C THR A 89 -8.40 -8.08 -1.25
N LEU A 90 -9.12 -7.28 -2.05
CA LEU A 90 -8.98 -5.81 -2.02
C LEU A 90 -9.16 -5.25 -0.61
N GLU A 91 -10.17 -5.75 0.12
CA GLU A 91 -10.44 -5.36 1.52
C GLU A 91 -9.22 -5.59 2.41
N GLU A 92 -8.61 -6.78 2.35
CA GLU A 92 -7.45 -7.10 3.18
C GLU A 92 -6.20 -6.31 2.74
N ARG A 93 -6.02 -6.04 1.44
CA ARG A 93 -4.94 -5.15 0.96
C ARG A 93 -5.10 -3.73 1.51
N ILE A 94 -6.31 -3.17 1.47
CA ILE A 94 -6.64 -1.86 2.05
C ILE A 94 -6.37 -1.88 3.56
N HIS A 95 -6.76 -2.95 4.25
CA HIS A 95 -6.51 -3.12 5.68
C HIS A 95 -5.02 -3.05 6.00
N ILE A 96 -4.21 -3.89 5.35
CA ILE A 96 -2.75 -3.93 5.54
C ILE A 96 -2.15 -2.54 5.27
N ALA A 97 -2.57 -1.92 4.16
CA ALA A 97 -2.06 -0.62 3.76
C ALA A 97 -2.40 0.46 4.81
N LEU A 98 -3.65 0.59 5.27
CA LEU A 98 -4.02 1.58 6.28
C LEU A 98 -3.36 1.32 7.63
N GLU A 99 -3.15 0.06 8.01
CA GLU A 99 -2.46 -0.29 9.24
C GLU A 99 -0.98 0.14 9.23
N ILE A 100 -0.30 0.09 8.07
CA ILE A 100 1.05 0.65 7.90
C ILE A 100 1.07 2.15 8.22
N TRP A 101 -0.01 2.86 7.88
CA TRP A 101 -0.14 4.30 8.13
C TRP A 101 -0.48 4.61 9.59
N ASP A 102 -1.20 3.72 10.28
CA ASP A 102 -1.50 3.78 11.72
C ASP A 102 -0.32 3.30 12.57
N GLU A 103 0.81 4.01 12.44
CA GLU A 103 2.09 3.69 13.08
C GLU A 103 1.99 3.54 14.61
N LYS A 104 1.04 4.26 15.24
CA LYS A 104 0.82 4.22 16.69
C LYS A 104 -0.16 3.13 17.12
N GLY A 105 -0.76 2.39 16.18
CA GLY A 105 -1.80 1.40 16.47
C GLY A 105 -3.02 2.01 17.17
N SER A 106 -3.32 3.27 16.87
CA SER A 106 -4.41 4.01 17.50
C SER A 106 -5.78 3.53 17.04
N GLY A 107 -5.86 2.94 15.85
CA GLY A 107 -7.11 2.63 15.16
C GLY A 107 -7.71 3.83 14.41
N TYR A 108 -7.06 4.99 14.41
CA TYR A 108 -7.57 6.24 13.82
C TYR A 108 -6.59 6.83 12.81
N LEU A 109 -7.11 7.29 11.68
CA LEU A 109 -6.34 7.95 10.62
C LEU A 109 -6.98 9.27 10.20
N SER A 110 -6.15 10.26 9.84
CA SER A 110 -6.66 11.49 9.24
C SER A 110 -7.02 11.27 7.76
N GLN A 111 -7.74 12.22 7.18
CA GLN A 111 -8.03 12.22 5.74
C GLN A 111 -6.74 12.19 4.90
N GLU A 112 -5.72 12.99 5.29
CA GLU A 112 -4.42 13.04 4.62
C GLU A 112 -3.68 11.69 4.67
N ASP A 113 -3.76 10.97 5.79
CA ASP A 113 -3.15 9.64 5.93
C ASP A 113 -3.81 8.64 4.96
N VAL A 114 -5.15 8.62 4.91
CA VAL A 114 -5.91 7.72 4.01
C VAL A 114 -5.67 8.06 2.54
N GLN A 115 -5.72 9.35 2.19
CA GLN A 115 -5.45 9.82 0.82
C GLN A 115 -4.03 9.45 0.38
N SER A 116 -3.03 9.70 1.23
CA SER A 116 -1.64 9.40 0.90
C SER A 116 -1.40 7.88 0.79
N CYS A 117 -2.11 7.08 1.58
CA CYS A 117 -2.12 5.62 1.47
C CYS A 117 -2.62 5.18 0.09
N PHE A 118 -3.81 5.61 -0.32
CA PHE A 118 -4.38 5.20 -1.60
C PHE A 118 -3.64 5.75 -2.80
N VAL A 119 -3.07 6.96 -2.72
CA VAL A 119 -2.15 7.48 -3.75
C VAL A 119 -0.94 6.55 -3.92
N SER A 120 -0.45 5.98 -2.83
CA SER A 120 0.65 5.01 -2.88
C SER A 120 0.24 3.73 -3.59
N MET A 121 -0.93 3.18 -3.23
CA MET A 121 -1.47 1.96 -3.87
C MET A 121 -1.71 2.19 -5.37
N ALA A 122 -2.32 3.31 -5.73
CA ALA A 122 -2.59 3.66 -7.12
C ALA A 122 -1.32 3.81 -7.96
N LYS A 123 -0.26 4.43 -7.42
CA LYS A 123 1.04 4.52 -8.10
C LYS A 123 1.68 3.17 -8.33
N THR A 124 1.51 2.24 -7.39
CA THR A 124 2.01 0.87 -7.53
C THR A 124 1.28 0.15 -8.65
N CYS A 125 -0.05 0.25 -8.71
CA CYS A 125 -0.85 -0.28 -9.82
C CYS A 125 -0.42 0.30 -11.18
N GLU A 126 -0.32 1.64 -11.29
CA GLU A 126 0.11 2.31 -12.52
C GLU A 126 1.52 1.87 -12.96
N TYR A 127 2.45 1.70 -12.02
CA TYR A 127 3.80 1.24 -12.31
C TYR A 127 3.86 -0.17 -12.92
N PHE A 128 2.97 -1.07 -12.48
CA PHE A 128 2.84 -2.41 -13.04
C PHE A 128 1.93 -2.47 -14.28
N GLY A 129 1.39 -1.33 -14.72
CA GLY A 129 0.64 -1.22 -15.97
C GLY A 129 -0.86 -1.47 -15.85
N ASP A 130 -1.41 -1.38 -14.63
CA ASP A 130 -2.84 -1.18 -14.44
C ASP A 130 -3.26 0.24 -14.87
N ASP A 131 -4.58 0.45 -15.02
CA ASP A 131 -5.12 1.73 -15.42
C ASP A 131 -4.75 2.83 -14.42
N ARG A 132 -4.32 3.98 -14.95
CA ARG A 132 -4.02 5.15 -14.15
C ARG A 132 -5.27 5.66 -13.45
N MET A 133 -5.20 5.76 -12.13
CA MET A 133 -6.21 6.43 -11.31
C MET A 133 -6.05 7.95 -11.42
N ASP A 134 -7.18 8.65 -11.56
CA ASP A 134 -7.21 10.10 -11.44
C ASP A 134 -7.11 10.51 -9.95
N PHE A 135 -6.14 11.35 -9.62
CA PHE A 135 -5.92 11.80 -8.25
C PHE A 135 -7.06 12.71 -7.76
N GLU A 136 -7.72 13.46 -8.65
CA GLU A 136 -8.89 14.27 -8.28
C GLU A 136 -10.05 13.37 -7.86
N GLN A 137 -10.33 12.30 -8.63
CA GLN A 137 -11.35 11.32 -8.28
C GLN A 137 -11.05 10.58 -6.97
N LEU A 138 -9.77 10.28 -6.71
CA LEU A 138 -9.36 9.67 -5.45
C LEU A 138 -9.53 10.62 -4.26
N GLU A 139 -9.19 11.89 -4.42
CA GLU A 139 -9.37 12.90 -3.39
C GLU A 139 -10.85 13.11 -3.08
N GLU A 140 -11.69 13.25 -4.10
CA GLU A 140 -13.15 13.33 -3.96
C GLU A 140 -13.73 12.11 -3.25
N LEU A 141 -13.25 10.90 -3.60
CA LEU A 141 -13.64 9.67 -2.90
C LEU A 141 -13.31 9.75 -1.41
N VAL A 142 -12.05 10.05 -1.06
CA VAL A 142 -11.64 10.06 0.34
C VAL A 142 -12.37 11.16 1.11
N GLN A 143 -12.56 12.34 0.52
CA GLN A 143 -13.36 13.40 1.12
C GLN A 143 -14.79 12.95 1.36
N SER A 144 -15.47 12.37 0.36
CA SER A 144 -16.86 11.93 0.49
C SER A 144 -17.04 10.87 1.57
N MET A 145 -16.03 10.01 1.76
CA MET A 145 -16.01 9.01 2.83
C MET A 145 -15.89 9.67 4.20
N PHE A 146 -15.03 10.67 4.37
CA PHE A 146 -14.93 11.41 5.62
C PHE A 146 -16.19 12.23 5.91
N ASP A 147 -16.80 12.85 4.91
CA ASP A 147 -18.05 13.60 5.04
C ASP A 147 -19.22 12.69 5.44
N THR A 148 -19.27 11.47 4.90
CA THR A 148 -20.32 10.49 5.21
C THR A 148 -20.29 10.06 6.68
N PHE A 149 -19.10 10.02 7.29
CA PHE A 149 -18.89 9.56 8.66
C PHE A 149 -18.44 10.67 9.61
N ASP A 150 -18.70 11.94 9.28
CA ASP A 150 -18.24 13.12 10.04
C ASP A 150 -18.64 13.04 11.54
N ALA A 151 -19.85 12.56 11.82
CA ALA A 151 -20.36 12.39 13.18
C ALA A 151 -19.58 11.35 14.02
N ASP A 152 -18.86 10.43 13.38
CA ASP A 152 -18.05 9.39 14.03
C ASP A 152 -16.57 9.76 14.12
N LEU A 153 -16.17 10.94 13.62
CA LEU A 153 -14.79 11.40 13.67
C LEU A 153 -14.40 11.81 15.09
N VAL A 154 -13.18 11.45 15.48
CA VAL A 154 -12.54 11.88 16.73
C VAL A 154 -11.31 12.68 16.37
N ASP A 155 -11.27 13.96 16.75
CA ASP A 155 -10.17 14.88 16.40
C ASP A 155 -9.87 14.92 14.89
N LEU A 156 -10.91 14.97 14.05
CA LEU A 156 -10.83 14.92 12.58
C LEU A 156 -10.22 13.62 12.03
N LYS A 157 -10.26 12.54 12.81
CA LYS A 157 -9.76 11.22 12.41
C LYS A 157 -10.85 10.18 12.41
N MET A 158 -10.83 9.36 11.38
CA MET A 158 -11.74 8.25 11.18
C MET A 158 -11.19 7.00 11.86
N LYS A 159 -12.07 6.26 12.55
CA LYS A 159 -11.78 4.90 13.00
C LYS A 159 -11.78 3.95 11.79
N TYR A 160 -10.65 3.88 11.08
CA TYR A 160 -10.57 3.28 9.75
C TYR A 160 -10.95 1.80 9.71
N ARG A 161 -10.70 1.04 10.78
CA ARG A 161 -10.98 -0.41 10.84
C ARG A 161 -12.45 -0.75 10.65
N ASP A 162 -13.34 0.17 11.05
CA ASP A 162 -14.79 -0.02 10.90
C ASP A 162 -15.26 0.34 9.47
N ARG A 163 -14.37 0.90 8.62
CA ARG A 163 -14.67 1.48 7.31
C ARG A 163 -13.97 0.79 6.14
N ILE A 164 -13.16 -0.24 6.41
CA ILE A 164 -12.39 -0.94 5.37
C ILE A 164 -13.31 -1.49 4.27
N ALA A 165 -14.41 -2.14 4.67
CA ALA A 165 -15.39 -2.68 3.73
C ALA A 165 -16.03 -1.58 2.87
N ASP A 166 -16.33 -0.42 3.46
CA ASP A 166 -16.92 0.72 2.74
C ASP A 166 -15.99 1.25 1.65
N PHE A 167 -14.67 1.29 1.91
CA PHE A 167 -13.68 1.62 0.89
C PHE A 167 -13.56 0.54 -0.19
N ALA A 168 -13.57 -0.75 0.20
CA ALA A 168 -13.36 -1.86 -0.71
C ALA A 168 -14.46 -2.00 -1.77
N VAL A 169 -15.71 -1.69 -1.42
CA VAL A 169 -16.87 -1.74 -2.33
C VAL A 169 -17.10 -0.44 -3.09
N HIS A 170 -16.30 0.60 -2.84
CA HIS A 170 -16.47 1.87 -3.53
C HIS A 170 -16.11 1.71 -5.03
N PRO A 171 -16.95 2.13 -5.98
CA PRO A 171 -16.74 1.85 -7.41
C PRO A 171 -15.37 2.26 -7.96
N ILE A 172 -14.86 3.43 -7.58
CA ILE A 172 -13.52 3.89 -7.95
C ILE A 172 -12.43 2.93 -7.44
N MET A 173 -12.54 2.44 -6.19
CA MET A 173 -11.57 1.51 -5.63
C MET A 173 -11.63 0.16 -6.35
N GLU A 174 -12.83 -0.34 -6.68
CA GLU A 174 -12.99 -1.57 -7.46
C GLU A 174 -12.38 -1.44 -8.86
N ILE A 175 -12.64 -0.30 -9.54
CA ILE A 175 -12.14 -0.04 -10.90
C ILE A 175 -10.61 -0.08 -10.95
N TYR A 176 -9.94 0.53 -9.98
CA TYR A 176 -8.49 0.76 -10.04
C TYR A 176 -7.66 -0.21 -9.20
N LEU A 177 -8.20 -0.74 -8.10
CA LEU A 177 -7.51 -1.63 -7.18
C LEU A 177 -8.15 -3.03 -7.09
N GLY A 178 -9.40 -3.17 -7.54
CA GLY A 178 -10.19 -4.41 -7.44
C GLY A 178 -10.03 -5.39 -8.61
N ARG A 179 -9.59 -4.94 -9.79
CA ARG A 179 -9.45 -5.77 -11.02
C ARG A 179 -8.46 -6.95 -10.92
N GLN A 180 -7.84 -7.14 -9.76
CA GLN A 180 -6.89 -8.21 -9.49
C GLN A 180 -7.55 -9.56 -9.19
N THR A 181 -8.86 -9.58 -8.95
CA THR A 181 -9.65 -10.82 -8.87
C THR A 181 -10.38 -11.02 -10.19
N MET A 182 -9.65 -11.38 -11.26
CA MET A 182 -10.33 -12.08 -12.35
C MET A 182 -10.60 -13.49 -11.87
N ASP A 183 -11.88 -13.84 -11.84
CA ASP A 183 -12.43 -15.15 -11.54
C ASP A 183 -11.57 -16.28 -12.14
N GLY A 184 -11.21 -17.24 -11.29
CA GLY A 184 -10.68 -18.53 -11.71
C GLY A 184 -11.74 -19.40 -12.37
#